data_AF-A0A2V9HGG0-F1
#
_entry.id   AF-A0A2V9HGG0-F1
#
_cell.length_a   1.000
_cell.length_b   1.000
_cell.length_c   1.000
_cell.angle_alpha   90.00
_cell.angle_beta   90.00
_cell.angle_gamma   90.00
#
_symmetry.space_group_name_H-M   'P 1'
#
loop_
_entity.id
_entity.type
_entity.pdbx_description
1 polymer ?
#
loop_
_entity_poly.entity_id
_entity_poly.type
_entity_poly.pdbx_seq_one_letter_code
_entity_poly.pdbx_strand_id
1 'polypeptide(L)'
;MLPADLKPEQFNGYPPEARKLVTGHVAALQQLPLSFLPSLLREVIEYDFKFPAERRALENELANLKSLSAEQIKDWFQGFAQILLSSQLEHSDWVNAPGQFVEQLSSYLWTTHQLDAFRTAALAYADRLRAVAPPELPPARRLGITVIGQGVATHDEPLFRKLRAHGAYFSGVKPENGLELLLNLVAARAKAHPVPYGHWYIDGGQAAPYDPVLTCVSYHALESVRAALSGKIRAEIERPGMGPEALRTILAQMRPADLGLGKAGEAVLDRFQVKLLTEGSGTQVFSTTFAQWAAREALRRAQPLTLLVRFAPRQRQKPMNEMLSASHDVAELDPLGSLIDADMGAYYNWLNLQRLPGAEQSSFLVWFEGHHEAIAIGPSLPRGTESNAAAGLDQLLAWAS
;
A
#
# COMPACT_ATOMS: atom_id res chain seq x y z
N MET A 1 20.54 -25.50 -7.50
CA MET A 1 19.67 -25.77 -8.68
C MET A 1 19.69 -24.54 -9.55
N LEU A 2 19.95 -24.67 -10.85
CA LEU A 2 20.03 -23.52 -11.75
C LEU A 2 18.65 -23.22 -12.38
N PRO A 3 18.38 -21.97 -12.81
CA PRO A 3 17.14 -21.62 -13.51
C PRO A 3 16.82 -22.53 -14.69
N ALA A 4 17.82 -22.97 -15.45
CA ALA A 4 17.66 -23.88 -16.60
C ALA A 4 17.08 -25.26 -16.21
N ASP A 5 17.22 -25.67 -14.94
CA ASP A 5 16.73 -26.94 -14.41
C ASP A 5 15.28 -26.86 -13.92
N LEU A 6 14.62 -25.71 -14.07
CA LEU A 6 13.25 -25.51 -13.57
C LEU A 6 12.27 -26.49 -14.21
N LYS A 7 11.37 -27.04 -13.40
CA LYS A 7 10.29 -27.94 -13.83
C LYS A 7 8.96 -27.55 -13.19
N PRO A 8 7.82 -27.81 -13.85
CA PRO A 8 6.50 -27.48 -13.31
C PRO A 8 6.24 -28.03 -11.89
N GLU A 9 6.75 -29.22 -11.56
CA GLU A 9 6.50 -29.90 -10.29
C GLU A 9 7.14 -29.19 -9.09
N GLN A 10 8.15 -28.35 -9.33
CA GLN A 10 8.82 -27.58 -8.27
C GLN A 10 7.93 -26.47 -7.70
N PHE A 11 6.87 -26.10 -8.41
CA PHE A 11 5.90 -25.08 -7.97
C PHE A 11 4.68 -25.67 -7.25
N ASN A 12 4.72 -26.96 -6.88
CA ASN A 12 3.59 -27.62 -6.22
C ASN A 12 3.19 -27.00 -4.87
N GLY A 13 4.12 -26.32 -4.19
CA GLY A 13 3.85 -25.58 -2.95
C GLY A 13 3.24 -24.20 -3.14
N TYR A 14 3.10 -23.71 -4.38
CA TYR A 14 2.57 -22.38 -4.65
C TYR A 14 1.04 -22.38 -4.53
N PRO A 15 0.42 -21.24 -4.19
CA PRO A 15 -1.03 -21.08 -4.28
C PRO A 15 -1.58 -21.43 -5.67
N PRO A 16 -2.86 -21.87 -5.79
CA PRO A 16 -3.38 -22.45 -7.02
C PRO A 16 -3.22 -21.59 -8.28
N GLU A 17 -3.54 -20.29 -8.21
CA GLU A 17 -3.44 -19.42 -9.38
C GLU A 17 -1.99 -19.01 -9.66
N ALA A 18 -1.17 -18.77 -8.62
CA ALA A 18 0.27 -18.57 -8.73
C ALA A 18 0.95 -19.76 -9.43
N ARG A 19 0.60 -20.98 -9.04
CA ARG A 19 1.10 -22.23 -9.65
C ARG A 19 0.70 -22.31 -11.13
N LYS A 20 -0.56 -22.03 -11.44
CA LYS A 20 -1.04 -22.01 -12.83
C LYS A 20 -0.30 -20.97 -13.67
N LEU A 21 -0.08 -19.77 -13.12
CA LEU A 21 0.63 -18.70 -13.80
C LEU A 21 2.08 -19.07 -14.09
N VAL A 22 2.83 -19.53 -13.09
CA VAL A 22 4.25 -19.84 -13.21
C VAL A 22 4.50 -21.05 -14.12
N THR A 23 3.66 -22.08 -14.04
CA THR A 23 3.79 -23.28 -14.88
C THR A 23 3.57 -22.97 -16.36
N GLY A 24 2.72 -22.00 -16.70
CA GLY A 24 2.54 -21.52 -18.07
C GLY A 24 3.72 -20.74 -18.66
N HIS A 25 4.71 -20.40 -17.83
CA HIS A 25 5.85 -19.53 -18.18
C HIS A 25 7.23 -20.16 -17.90
N VAL A 26 7.32 -21.44 -17.54
CA VAL A 26 8.59 -22.11 -17.16
C VAL A 26 9.69 -21.90 -18.20
N ALA A 27 9.39 -22.04 -19.49
CA ALA A 27 10.37 -21.87 -20.56
C ALA A 27 10.98 -20.45 -20.64
N ALA A 28 10.22 -19.41 -20.27
CA ALA A 28 10.73 -18.05 -20.19
C ALA A 28 11.60 -17.88 -18.92
N LEU A 29 11.13 -18.42 -17.78
CA LEU A 29 11.82 -18.35 -16.50
C LEU A 29 13.18 -19.07 -16.51
N GLN A 30 13.28 -20.18 -17.24
CA GLN A 30 14.54 -20.94 -17.42
C GLN A 30 15.67 -20.13 -18.04
N GLN A 31 15.34 -19.05 -18.77
CA GLN A 31 16.31 -18.18 -19.44
C GLN A 31 16.77 -17.00 -18.57
N LEU A 32 16.16 -16.81 -17.39
CA LEU A 32 16.46 -15.68 -16.50
C LEU A 32 17.66 -15.99 -15.59
N PRO A 33 18.49 -14.97 -15.26
CA PRO A 33 19.60 -15.16 -14.34
C PRO A 33 19.09 -15.37 -12.91
N LEU A 34 19.83 -16.18 -12.13
CA LEU A 34 19.51 -16.49 -10.74
C LEU A 34 19.56 -15.26 -9.82
N SER A 35 20.32 -14.23 -10.18
CA SER A 35 20.36 -12.94 -9.47
C SER A 35 19.04 -12.16 -9.58
N PHE A 36 18.18 -12.45 -10.56
CA PHE A 36 16.89 -11.79 -10.76
C PHE A 36 15.70 -12.69 -10.41
N LEU A 37 15.68 -13.93 -10.94
CA LEU A 37 14.51 -14.80 -10.95
C LEU A 37 13.83 -14.98 -9.58
N PRO A 38 14.53 -15.17 -8.44
CA PRO A 38 13.87 -15.28 -7.15
C PRO A 38 13.13 -14.00 -6.72
N SER A 39 13.56 -12.82 -7.17
CA SER A 39 12.82 -11.57 -6.93
C SER A 39 11.48 -11.58 -7.66
N LEU A 40 11.43 -12.08 -8.89
CA LEU A 40 10.19 -12.27 -9.63
C LEU A 40 9.31 -13.35 -8.99
N LEU A 41 9.88 -14.49 -8.60
CA LEU A 41 9.13 -15.58 -7.94
C LEU A 41 8.54 -15.15 -6.59
N ARG A 42 9.22 -14.25 -5.85
CA ARG A 42 8.67 -13.64 -4.64
C ARG A 42 7.38 -12.87 -4.91
N GLU A 43 7.24 -12.24 -6.08
CA GLU A 43 6.00 -11.60 -6.49
C GLU A 43 4.98 -12.63 -6.98
N VAL A 44 5.40 -13.63 -7.76
CA VAL A 44 4.51 -14.67 -8.31
C VAL A 44 3.86 -15.51 -7.22
N ILE A 45 4.59 -15.91 -6.18
CA ILE A 45 4.05 -16.75 -5.11
C ILE A 45 2.91 -16.06 -4.33
N GLU A 46 2.83 -14.73 -4.36
CA GLU A 46 1.78 -13.94 -3.72
C GLU A 46 0.59 -13.66 -4.67
N TYR A 47 0.57 -14.18 -5.90
CA TYR A 47 -0.39 -13.82 -6.94
C TYR A 47 -1.86 -13.96 -6.50
N ASP A 48 -2.24 -15.04 -5.83
CA ASP A 48 -3.59 -15.28 -5.32
C ASP A 48 -4.06 -14.19 -4.34
N PHE A 49 -3.14 -13.44 -3.74
CA PHE A 49 -3.40 -12.37 -2.78
C PHE A 49 -3.12 -10.96 -3.33
N LYS A 50 -2.73 -10.84 -4.59
CA LYS A 50 -2.51 -9.56 -5.28
C LYS A 50 -3.83 -8.92 -5.70
N PHE A 51 -3.89 -7.59 -5.64
CA PHE A 51 -5.00 -6.83 -6.22
C PHE A 51 -5.04 -6.97 -7.74
N PRO A 52 -6.19 -6.72 -8.40
CA PRO A 52 -6.30 -6.83 -9.85
C PRO A 52 -5.25 -6.04 -10.63
N ALA A 53 -4.88 -4.83 -10.19
CA ALA A 53 -3.84 -4.03 -10.84
C ALA A 53 -2.45 -4.69 -10.74
N GLU A 54 -2.10 -5.24 -9.57
CA GLU A 54 -0.84 -5.97 -9.36
C GLU A 54 -0.80 -7.26 -10.20
N ARG A 55 -1.93 -7.98 -10.32
CA ARG A 55 -2.03 -9.20 -11.14
C ARG A 55 -1.81 -8.89 -12.62
N ARG A 56 -2.51 -7.88 -13.16
CA ARG A 56 -2.33 -7.44 -14.56
C ARG A 56 -0.90 -7.02 -14.84
N ALA A 57 -0.27 -6.27 -13.94
CA ALA A 57 1.13 -5.87 -14.12
C ALA A 57 2.07 -7.08 -14.21
N LEU A 58 1.91 -8.06 -13.33
CA LEU A 58 2.72 -9.28 -13.32
C LEU A 58 2.44 -10.19 -14.53
N GLU A 59 1.18 -10.31 -14.95
CA GLU A 59 0.80 -11.04 -16.17
C GLU A 59 1.41 -10.41 -17.41
N ASN A 60 1.36 -9.08 -17.53
CA ASN A 60 1.95 -8.34 -18.64
C ASN A 60 3.48 -8.49 -18.66
N GLU A 61 4.14 -8.46 -17.50
CA GLU A 61 5.56 -8.72 -17.37
C GLU A 61 5.93 -10.13 -17.86
N LEU A 62 5.24 -11.16 -17.38
CA LEU A 62 5.48 -12.55 -17.79
C LEU A 62 5.16 -12.80 -19.27
N ALA A 63 4.08 -12.21 -19.78
CA ALA A 63 3.70 -12.29 -21.19
C ALA A 63 4.76 -11.62 -22.09
N ASN A 64 5.27 -10.46 -21.66
CA ASN A 64 6.38 -9.78 -22.35
C ASN A 64 7.62 -10.68 -22.37
N LEU A 65 8.05 -11.21 -21.21
CA LEU A 65 9.21 -12.11 -21.13
C LEU A 65 9.07 -13.34 -22.04
N LYS A 66 7.86 -13.91 -22.13
CA LYS A 66 7.57 -15.04 -23.03
C LYS A 66 7.64 -14.66 -24.52
N SER A 67 7.37 -13.40 -24.86
CA SER A 67 7.42 -12.91 -26.24
C SER A 67 8.83 -12.58 -26.74
N LEU A 68 9.79 -12.36 -25.83
CA LEU A 68 11.16 -12.04 -26.17
C LEU A 68 11.90 -13.28 -26.72
N SER A 69 12.72 -13.05 -27.74
CA SER A 69 13.71 -14.03 -28.20
C SER A 69 14.82 -14.22 -27.15
N ALA A 70 15.56 -15.34 -27.23
CA ALA A 70 16.68 -15.62 -26.34
C ALA A 70 17.77 -14.53 -26.39
N GLU A 71 18.01 -13.93 -27.56
CA GLU A 71 18.94 -12.80 -27.73
C GLU A 71 18.46 -11.55 -27.01
N GLN A 72 17.16 -11.24 -27.10
CA GLN A 72 16.56 -10.11 -26.37
C GLN A 72 16.57 -10.35 -24.86
N ILE A 73 16.27 -11.57 -24.39
CA ILE A 73 16.39 -11.90 -22.95
C ILE A 73 17.84 -11.70 -22.49
N LYS A 74 18.82 -12.19 -23.25
CA LYS A 74 20.23 -12.00 -22.91
C LYS A 74 20.61 -10.53 -22.81
N ASP A 75 20.14 -9.70 -23.74
CA ASP A 75 20.37 -8.25 -23.72
C ASP A 75 19.68 -7.56 -22.54
N TRP A 76 18.42 -7.89 -22.25
CA TRP A 76 17.65 -7.32 -21.13
C TRP A 76 18.23 -7.65 -19.77
N PHE A 77 18.78 -8.86 -19.62
CA PHE A 77 19.27 -9.37 -18.35
C PHE A 77 20.79 -9.37 -18.23
N GLN A 78 21.51 -8.76 -19.18
CA GLN A 78 22.98 -8.72 -19.19
C GLN A 78 23.56 -8.18 -17.88
N GLY A 79 22.99 -7.09 -17.35
CA GLY A 79 23.45 -6.50 -16.08
C GLY A 79 23.25 -7.43 -14.89
N PHE A 80 22.16 -8.19 -14.86
CA PHE A 80 21.91 -9.20 -13.82
C PHE A 80 22.82 -10.42 -13.96
N ALA A 81 23.13 -10.84 -15.19
CA ALA A 81 24.02 -11.98 -15.45
C ALA A 81 25.48 -11.72 -15.02
N GLN A 82 25.87 -10.45 -14.84
CA GLN A 82 27.18 -10.05 -14.33
C GLN A 82 27.28 -10.05 -12.81
N ILE A 83 26.15 -10.15 -12.10
CA ILE A 83 26.12 -10.20 -10.64
C ILE A 83 26.66 -11.55 -10.18
N LEU A 84 27.77 -11.52 -9.44
CA LEU A 84 28.33 -12.71 -8.81
C LEU A 84 27.45 -13.11 -7.62
N LEU A 85 27.26 -14.40 -7.43
CA LEU A 85 26.51 -14.97 -6.31
C LEU A 85 27.45 -15.78 -5.41
N SER A 86 27.11 -15.90 -4.13
CA SER A 86 27.79 -16.82 -3.23
C SER A 86 27.36 -18.26 -3.52
N SER A 87 28.23 -19.23 -3.23
CA SER A 87 27.88 -20.65 -3.29
C SER A 87 26.63 -20.97 -2.44
N GLN A 88 26.46 -20.31 -1.29
CA GLN A 88 25.27 -20.48 -0.46
C GLN A 88 23.99 -20.07 -1.19
N LEU A 89 24.00 -18.94 -1.92
CA LEU A 89 22.85 -18.49 -2.70
C LEU A 89 22.53 -19.46 -3.84
N GLU A 90 23.54 -19.96 -4.56
CA GLU A 90 23.37 -20.91 -5.67
C GLU A 90 22.77 -22.26 -5.24
N HIS A 91 23.02 -22.67 -3.99
CA HIS A 91 22.53 -23.92 -3.42
C HIS A 91 21.27 -23.76 -2.56
N SER A 92 20.76 -22.53 -2.40
CA SER A 92 19.54 -22.28 -1.64
C SER A 92 18.29 -22.80 -2.36
N ASP A 93 17.21 -23.02 -1.60
CA ASP A 93 15.89 -23.35 -2.15
C ASP A 93 15.14 -22.07 -2.56
N TRP A 94 15.66 -21.40 -3.59
CA TRP A 94 15.14 -20.12 -4.06
C TRP A 94 13.76 -20.25 -4.75
N VAL A 95 13.30 -21.45 -5.09
CA VAL A 95 11.95 -21.67 -5.63
C VAL A 95 10.91 -21.67 -4.52
N ASN A 96 11.15 -22.38 -3.41
CA ASN A 96 10.17 -22.45 -2.32
C ASN A 96 10.37 -21.35 -1.25
N ALA A 97 11.56 -20.73 -1.20
CA ALA A 97 11.88 -19.63 -0.29
C ALA A 97 12.46 -18.39 -1.01
N PRO A 98 11.80 -17.86 -2.06
CA PRO A 98 12.33 -16.73 -2.83
C PRO A 98 12.53 -15.46 -1.99
N GLY A 99 11.68 -15.23 -0.98
CA GLY A 99 11.86 -14.11 -0.05
C GLY A 99 13.17 -14.19 0.74
N GLN A 100 13.51 -15.37 1.24
CA GLN A 100 14.73 -15.60 2.01
C GLN A 100 15.99 -15.45 1.14
N PHE A 101 15.91 -15.91 -0.12
CA PHE A 101 16.95 -15.67 -1.11
C PHE A 101 17.20 -14.17 -1.32
N VAL A 102 16.14 -13.38 -1.53
CA VAL A 102 16.28 -11.94 -1.81
C VAL A 102 16.90 -11.18 -0.62
N GLU A 103 16.56 -11.57 0.61
CA GLU A 103 17.18 -11.01 1.82
C GLU A 103 18.68 -11.32 1.87
N GLN A 104 19.06 -12.58 1.66
CA GLN A 104 20.46 -13.01 1.64
C GLN A 104 21.23 -12.37 0.49
N LEU A 105 20.61 -12.24 -0.69
CA LEU A 105 21.19 -11.56 -1.84
C LEU A 105 21.48 -10.10 -1.50
N SER A 106 20.53 -9.38 -0.90
CA SER A 106 20.74 -7.99 -0.50
C SER A 106 21.96 -7.85 0.43
N SER A 107 22.05 -8.67 1.48
CA SER A 107 23.21 -8.68 2.38
C SER A 107 24.52 -8.96 1.65
N TYR A 108 24.52 -9.91 0.72
CA TYR A 108 25.70 -10.27 -0.07
C TYR A 108 26.14 -9.16 -1.04
N LEU A 109 25.19 -8.49 -1.71
CA LEU A 109 25.49 -7.38 -2.61
C LEU A 109 26.13 -6.20 -1.86
N TRP A 110 25.71 -5.95 -0.63
CA TRP A 110 26.32 -4.95 0.24
C TRP A 110 27.77 -5.30 0.61
N THR A 111 28.03 -6.54 1.05
CA THR A 111 29.38 -6.96 1.48
C THR A 111 30.35 -7.10 0.32
N THR A 112 29.86 -7.30 -0.90
CA THR A 112 30.67 -7.42 -2.12
C THR A 112 30.69 -6.16 -2.99
N HIS A 113 30.08 -5.06 -2.52
CA HIS A 113 29.99 -3.80 -3.25
C HIS A 113 29.34 -3.90 -4.64
N GLN A 114 28.45 -4.87 -4.85
CA GLN A 114 27.71 -5.08 -6.11
C GLN A 114 26.33 -4.41 -6.13
N LEU A 115 25.94 -3.72 -5.04
CA LEU A 115 24.60 -3.12 -4.92
C LEU A 115 24.30 -2.08 -6.02
N ASP A 116 25.28 -1.25 -6.41
CA ASP A 116 25.09 -0.24 -7.44
C ASP A 116 24.91 -0.86 -8.83
N ALA A 117 25.66 -1.92 -9.13
CA ALA A 117 25.52 -2.68 -10.37
C ALA A 117 24.12 -3.32 -10.45
N PHE A 118 23.68 -3.95 -9.35
CA PHE A 118 22.34 -4.53 -9.26
C PHE A 118 21.24 -3.47 -9.44
N ARG A 119 21.38 -2.32 -8.76
CA ARG A 119 20.42 -1.21 -8.88
C ARG A 119 20.35 -0.68 -10.30
N THR A 120 21.49 -0.54 -10.97
CA THR A 120 21.56 -0.09 -12.36
C THR A 120 20.85 -1.07 -13.29
N ALA A 121 21.09 -2.37 -13.13
CA ALA A 121 20.41 -3.42 -13.90
C ALA A 121 18.89 -3.41 -13.66
N ALA A 122 18.45 -3.26 -12.41
CA ALA A 122 17.03 -3.20 -12.06
C ALA A 122 16.32 -1.96 -12.64
N LEU A 123 16.96 -0.80 -12.63
CA LEU A 123 16.42 0.42 -13.25
C LEU A 123 16.30 0.26 -14.77
N ALA A 124 17.35 -0.25 -15.42
CA ALA A 124 17.34 -0.49 -16.87
C ALA A 124 16.23 -1.49 -17.28
N TYR A 125 16.05 -2.56 -16.50
CA TYR A 125 14.95 -3.52 -16.71
C TYR A 125 13.58 -2.85 -16.56
N ALA A 126 13.38 -2.09 -15.49
CA ALA A 126 12.11 -1.40 -15.24
C ALA A 126 11.78 -0.35 -16.33
N ASP A 127 12.79 0.37 -16.84
CA ASP A 127 12.62 1.31 -17.96
C ASP A 127 12.20 0.61 -19.24
N ARG A 128 12.86 -0.51 -19.58
CA ARG A 128 12.51 -1.32 -20.76
C ARG A 128 11.10 -1.90 -20.65
N LEU A 129 10.75 -2.44 -19.48
CA LEU A 129 9.41 -2.98 -19.23
C LEU A 129 8.34 -1.90 -19.38
N ARG A 130 8.55 -0.71 -18.80
CA ARG A 130 7.63 0.44 -18.97
C ARG A 130 7.49 0.89 -20.41
N ALA A 131 8.55 0.82 -21.21
CA ALA A 131 8.52 1.22 -22.62
C ALA A 131 7.68 0.28 -23.49
N VAL A 132 7.71 -1.03 -23.20
CA VAL A 132 6.96 -2.04 -23.99
C VAL A 132 5.57 -2.36 -23.43
N ALA A 133 5.36 -2.14 -22.13
CA ALA A 133 4.10 -2.34 -21.42
C ALA A 133 3.75 -1.06 -20.64
N PRO A 134 3.26 -0.01 -21.34
CA PRO A 134 2.91 1.24 -20.68
C PRO A 134 1.76 1.03 -19.67
N PRO A 135 1.73 1.80 -18.57
CA PRO A 135 0.67 1.67 -17.58
C PRO A 135 -0.72 1.97 -18.16
N GLU A 136 -1.71 1.16 -17.80
CA GLU A 136 -3.11 1.38 -18.19
C GLU A 136 -3.67 2.65 -17.55
N LEU A 137 -4.36 3.47 -18.35
CA LEU A 137 -5.11 4.61 -17.84
C LEU A 137 -6.37 4.14 -17.12
N PRO A 138 -6.77 4.82 -16.02
CA PRO A 138 -7.98 4.45 -15.30
C PRO A 138 -9.23 4.74 -16.14
N PRO A 139 -10.30 3.93 -16.01
CA PRO A 139 -11.56 4.13 -16.76
C PRO A 139 -12.33 5.40 -16.35
N ALA A 140 -11.94 6.06 -15.26
CA ALA A 140 -12.47 7.34 -14.82
C ALA A 140 -11.38 8.15 -14.09
N ARG A 141 -11.56 9.48 -14.01
CA ARG A 141 -10.65 10.36 -13.25
C ARG A 141 -10.53 9.91 -11.79
N ARG A 142 -9.34 9.99 -11.20
CA ARG A 142 -9.18 9.58 -9.80
C ARG A 142 -9.63 10.69 -8.86
N LEU A 143 -10.20 10.30 -7.73
CA LEU A 143 -10.62 11.20 -6.67
C LEU A 143 -10.00 10.75 -5.35
N GLY A 144 -9.16 11.60 -4.75
CA GLY A 144 -8.67 11.41 -3.39
C GLY A 144 -9.36 12.37 -2.42
N ILE A 145 -9.75 11.89 -1.25
CA ILE A 145 -10.37 12.68 -0.19
C ILE A 145 -9.67 12.34 1.12
N THR A 146 -9.22 13.35 1.84
CA THR A 146 -8.66 13.19 3.19
C THR A 146 -9.45 14.03 4.19
N VAL A 147 -9.97 13.39 5.23
CA VAL A 147 -10.69 14.02 6.33
C VAL A 147 -9.80 13.97 7.57
N ILE A 148 -9.53 15.13 8.18
CA ILE A 148 -8.60 15.27 9.31
C ILE A 148 -9.25 15.99 10.48
N GLY A 149 -8.68 15.86 11.68
CA GLY A 149 -9.09 16.67 12.83
C GLY A 149 -10.30 16.17 13.60
N GLN A 150 -10.68 14.90 13.43
CA GLN A 150 -11.71 14.28 14.26
C GLN A 150 -11.42 14.51 15.75
N GLY A 151 -12.38 15.08 16.48
CA GLY A 151 -12.27 15.33 17.93
C GLY A 151 -11.46 16.57 18.32
N VAL A 152 -11.06 17.42 17.36
CA VAL A 152 -10.46 18.74 17.65
C VAL A 152 -11.58 19.78 17.73
N ALA A 153 -11.60 20.55 18.82
CA ALA A 153 -12.60 21.60 19.03
C ALA A 153 -12.20 22.95 18.44
N THR A 154 -10.93 23.31 18.61
CA THR A 154 -10.33 24.56 18.11
C THR A 154 -8.87 24.32 17.72
N HIS A 155 -8.39 25.02 16.69
CA HIS A 155 -7.00 25.01 16.27
C HIS A 155 -6.64 26.36 15.65
N ASP A 156 -5.61 27.01 16.17
CA ASP A 156 -5.27 28.38 15.78
C ASP A 156 -4.13 28.46 14.74
N GLU A 157 -3.46 27.33 14.44
CA GLU A 157 -2.39 27.32 13.46
C GLU A 157 -2.92 27.07 12.03
N PRO A 158 -2.34 27.75 11.00
CA PRO A 158 -2.73 27.50 9.62
C PRO A 158 -2.47 26.06 9.17
N LEU A 159 -3.52 25.37 8.75
CA LEU A 159 -3.46 24.04 8.13
C LEU A 159 -3.14 24.09 6.63
N PHE A 160 -2.83 22.90 6.11
CA PHE A 160 -2.67 22.59 4.69
C PHE A 160 -1.55 23.35 3.98
N ARG A 161 -0.55 23.88 4.71
CA ARG A 161 0.49 24.76 4.16
C ARG A 161 1.19 24.15 2.93
N LYS A 162 1.47 22.85 2.95
CA LYS A 162 2.11 22.13 1.84
C LYS A 162 1.19 21.91 0.64
N LEU A 163 -0.12 21.90 0.85
CA LEU A 163 -1.13 21.68 -0.20
C LEU A 163 -1.60 22.98 -0.85
N ARG A 164 -1.46 24.14 -0.20
CA ARG A 164 -1.89 25.46 -0.73
C ARG A 164 -1.32 25.76 -2.12
N ALA A 165 -0.07 25.42 -2.39
CA ALA A 165 0.56 25.66 -3.70
C ALA A 165 -0.02 24.79 -4.83
N HIS A 166 -0.80 23.76 -4.51
CA HIS A 166 -1.32 22.79 -5.48
C HIS A 166 -2.78 23.02 -5.86
N GLY A 167 -3.54 23.81 -5.10
CA GLY A 167 -4.98 24.02 -5.35
C GLY A 167 -5.51 25.30 -4.74
N ALA A 168 -6.83 25.34 -4.54
CA ALA A 168 -7.54 26.45 -3.93
C ALA A 168 -7.89 26.13 -2.47
N TYR A 169 -7.58 27.06 -1.57
CA TYR A 169 -7.95 26.99 -0.16
C TYR A 169 -9.29 27.68 0.09
N PHE A 170 -10.13 27.07 0.91
CA PHE A 170 -11.47 27.53 1.24
C PHE A 170 -11.61 27.66 2.76
N SER A 171 -12.01 28.83 3.26
CA SER A 171 -12.25 29.11 4.68
C SER A 171 -13.73 29.30 5.04
N GLY A 172 -14.63 29.15 4.06
CA GLY A 172 -16.09 29.25 4.20
C GLY A 172 -16.82 27.93 3.97
N VAL A 173 -16.19 26.78 4.20
CA VAL A 173 -16.82 25.46 3.95
C VAL A 173 -17.96 25.22 4.93
N LYS A 174 -19.08 24.65 4.46
CA LYS A 174 -20.19 24.23 5.32
C LYS A 174 -19.89 22.86 5.96
N PRO A 175 -19.69 22.77 7.28
CA PRO A 175 -19.26 21.53 7.92
C PRO A 175 -20.39 20.51 8.14
N GLU A 176 -21.65 20.95 8.08
CA GLU A 176 -22.80 20.14 8.47
C GLU A 176 -22.91 18.88 7.61
N ASN A 177 -22.99 17.72 8.26
CA ASN A 177 -23.09 16.40 7.62
C ASN A 177 -21.97 16.11 6.60
N GLY A 178 -20.83 16.80 6.69
CA GLY A 178 -19.79 16.74 5.66
C GLY A 178 -19.28 15.32 5.40
N LEU A 179 -19.02 14.52 6.45
CA LEU A 179 -18.56 13.14 6.28
C LEU A 179 -19.60 12.24 5.59
N GLU A 180 -20.86 12.35 6.00
CA GLU A 180 -21.96 11.58 5.39
C GLU A 180 -22.11 11.93 3.91
N LEU A 181 -22.06 13.22 3.57
CA LEU A 181 -22.09 13.70 2.19
C LEU A 181 -20.94 13.12 1.38
N LEU A 182 -19.71 13.17 1.90
CA LEU A 182 -18.53 12.62 1.22
C LEU A 182 -18.65 11.10 1.01
N LEU A 183 -19.09 10.35 2.02
CA LEU A 183 -19.29 8.90 1.90
C LEU A 183 -20.38 8.56 0.88
N ASN A 184 -21.49 9.28 0.88
CA ASN A 184 -22.57 9.13 -0.11
C ASN A 184 -22.09 9.42 -1.53
N LEU A 185 -21.25 10.45 -1.71
CA LEU A 185 -20.65 10.78 -3.00
C LEU A 185 -19.71 9.67 -3.49
N VAL A 186 -18.85 9.15 -2.61
CA VAL A 186 -17.92 8.07 -2.94
C VAL A 186 -18.70 6.79 -3.28
N ALA A 187 -19.78 6.48 -2.56
CA ALA A 187 -20.67 5.36 -2.86
C ALA A 187 -21.40 5.53 -4.20
N ALA A 188 -21.92 6.73 -4.49
CA ALA A 188 -22.54 7.03 -5.78
C ALA A 188 -21.55 6.86 -6.94
N ARG A 189 -20.30 7.31 -6.75
CA ARG A 189 -19.22 7.12 -7.71
C ARG A 189 -18.87 5.64 -7.91
N ALA A 190 -18.86 4.84 -6.84
CA ALA A 190 -18.63 3.40 -6.91
C ALA A 190 -19.71 2.66 -7.71
N LYS A 191 -20.98 3.07 -7.56
CA LYS A 191 -22.11 2.53 -8.33
C LYS A 191 -22.04 2.94 -9.81
N ALA A 192 -21.57 4.14 -10.11
CA ALA A 192 -21.42 4.63 -11.47
C ALA A 192 -20.22 3.99 -12.22
N HIS A 193 -19.16 3.62 -11.50
CA HIS A 193 -17.93 3.06 -12.07
C HIS A 193 -17.50 1.79 -11.34
N PRO A 194 -18.27 0.69 -11.41
CA PRO A 194 -17.98 -0.51 -10.64
C PRO A 194 -16.66 -1.14 -11.09
N VAL A 195 -15.66 -1.11 -10.20
CA VAL A 195 -14.35 -1.74 -10.37
C VAL A 195 -13.98 -2.46 -9.07
N PRO A 196 -13.57 -3.74 -9.11
CA PRO A 196 -13.13 -4.46 -7.91
C PRO A 196 -11.99 -3.71 -7.21
N TYR A 197 -12.16 -3.43 -5.92
CA TYR A 197 -11.22 -2.62 -5.14
C TYR A 197 -10.97 -1.22 -5.73
N GLY A 198 -11.91 -0.69 -6.51
CA GLY A 198 -11.81 0.61 -7.16
C GLY A 198 -12.18 1.80 -6.26
N HIS A 199 -12.90 1.56 -5.16
CA HIS A 199 -13.43 2.61 -4.30
C HIS A 199 -13.22 2.24 -2.84
N TRP A 200 -12.46 3.07 -2.12
CA TRP A 200 -11.99 2.77 -0.77
C TRP A 200 -12.48 3.79 0.25
N TYR A 201 -12.85 3.28 1.41
CA TYR A 201 -12.96 4.04 2.66
C TYR A 201 -11.96 3.47 3.68
N ILE A 202 -11.02 4.29 4.10
CA ILE A 202 -10.03 3.96 5.11
C ILE A 202 -10.35 4.80 6.34
N ASP A 203 -10.61 4.15 7.47
CA ASP A 203 -10.91 4.83 8.72
C ASP A 203 -9.83 4.54 9.78
N GLY A 204 -9.23 5.61 10.29
CA GLY A 204 -8.21 5.52 11.34
C GLY A 204 -8.77 5.13 12.72
N GLY A 205 -10.09 5.08 12.91
CA GLY A 205 -10.73 4.77 14.19
C GLY A 205 -11.95 3.87 13.96
N GLN A 206 -13.08 4.28 14.53
CA GLN A 206 -14.37 3.65 14.30
C GLN A 206 -14.97 4.17 13.00
N ALA A 207 -15.15 3.27 12.02
CA ALA A 207 -15.80 3.59 10.76
C ALA A 207 -17.21 4.17 11.01
N ALA A 208 -17.49 5.28 10.35
CA ALA A 208 -18.85 5.83 10.23
C ALA A 208 -19.71 4.91 9.35
N PRO A 209 -21.05 5.00 9.38
CA PRO A 209 -21.90 4.27 8.45
C PRO A 209 -21.51 4.55 6.99
N TYR A 210 -21.32 3.51 6.20
CA TYR A 210 -20.92 3.59 4.79
C TYR A 210 -21.66 2.55 3.96
N ASP A 211 -21.69 2.74 2.64
CA ASP A 211 -22.29 1.79 1.70
C ASP A 211 -21.33 0.60 1.46
N PRO A 212 -21.79 -0.66 1.57
CA PRO A 212 -20.95 -1.84 1.42
C PRO A 212 -20.38 -2.04 0.01
N VAL A 213 -20.77 -1.23 -0.98
CA VAL A 213 -20.08 -1.15 -2.28
C VAL A 213 -18.62 -0.68 -2.15
N LEU A 214 -18.27 -0.04 -1.04
CA LEU A 214 -16.91 0.44 -0.77
C LEU A 214 -16.06 -0.65 -0.12
N THR A 215 -14.83 -0.78 -0.58
CA THR A 215 -13.81 -1.51 0.16
C THR A 215 -13.43 -0.73 1.41
N CYS A 216 -13.62 -1.33 2.59
CA CYS A 216 -13.34 -0.66 3.85
C CYS A 216 -12.25 -1.37 4.66
N VAL A 217 -11.33 -0.58 5.22
CA VAL A 217 -10.42 -1.00 6.30
C VAL A 217 -10.47 0.01 7.43
N SER A 218 -10.67 -0.47 8.66
CA SER A 218 -10.80 0.37 9.85
C SER A 218 -9.86 -0.10 10.95
N TYR A 219 -9.21 0.84 11.62
CA TYR A 219 -8.31 0.56 12.73
C TYR A 219 -9.02 -0.12 13.91
N HIS A 220 -10.24 0.32 14.23
CA HIS A 220 -11.06 -0.27 15.28
C HIS A 220 -11.57 -1.66 14.88
N ALA A 221 -12.03 -1.85 13.64
CA ALA A 221 -12.47 -3.16 13.15
C ALA A 221 -11.37 -4.24 13.22
N LEU A 222 -10.10 -3.82 13.19
CA LEU A 222 -8.93 -4.70 13.31
C LEU A 222 -8.40 -4.86 14.74
N GLU A 223 -9.13 -4.39 15.77
CA GLU A 223 -8.68 -4.47 17.15
C GLU A 223 -8.29 -5.89 17.59
N SER A 224 -9.12 -6.89 17.27
CA SER A 224 -8.83 -8.30 17.60
C SER A 224 -7.58 -8.84 16.90
N VAL A 225 -7.37 -8.45 15.64
CA VAL A 225 -6.20 -8.81 14.82
C VAL A 225 -4.94 -8.16 15.40
N ARG A 226 -5.01 -6.87 15.77
CA ARG A 226 -3.92 -6.14 16.42
C ARG A 226 -3.58 -6.75 17.78
N ALA A 227 -4.58 -7.12 18.57
CA ALA A 227 -4.36 -7.78 19.86
C ALA A 227 -3.68 -9.16 19.70
N ALA A 228 -4.12 -9.97 18.73
CA ALA A 228 -3.50 -11.26 18.41
C ALA A 228 -2.04 -11.08 17.96
N LEU A 229 -1.77 -10.08 17.11
CA LEU A 229 -0.43 -9.74 16.65
C LEU A 229 0.48 -9.31 17.81
N SER A 230 0.03 -8.38 18.64
CA SER A 230 0.79 -7.91 19.81
C SER A 230 1.11 -9.05 20.79
N GLY A 231 0.15 -9.96 21.00
CA GLY A 231 0.36 -11.16 21.81
C GLY A 231 1.46 -12.06 21.26
N LYS A 232 1.50 -12.28 19.92
CA LYS A 232 2.57 -13.04 19.27
C LYS A 232 3.92 -12.34 19.36
N ILE A 233 3.98 -11.03 19.08
CA ILE A 233 5.21 -10.25 19.18
C ILE A 233 5.82 -10.38 20.57
N ARG A 234 4.99 -10.26 21.62
CA ARG A 234 5.45 -10.41 23.00
C ARG A 234 5.98 -11.81 23.28
N ALA A 235 5.24 -12.83 22.87
CA ALA A 235 5.64 -14.23 23.05
C ALA A 235 6.97 -14.55 22.35
N GLU A 236 7.28 -13.90 21.23
CA GLU A 236 8.58 -14.05 20.58
C GLU A 236 9.68 -13.26 21.31
N ILE A 237 9.44 -12.00 21.71
CA ILE A 237 10.43 -11.17 22.43
C ILE A 237 10.87 -11.83 23.75
N GLU A 238 9.96 -12.52 24.44
CA GLU A 238 10.24 -13.22 25.69
C GLU A 238 11.08 -14.51 25.51
N ARG A 239 11.27 -15.00 24.28
CA ARG A 239 12.08 -16.21 24.03
C ARG A 239 13.58 -15.94 24.15
N PRO A 240 14.32 -16.75 24.92
CA PRO A 240 15.79 -16.63 24.99
C PRO A 240 16.44 -16.79 23.62
N GLY A 241 17.37 -15.88 23.27
CA GLY A 241 18.12 -15.90 22.00
C GLY A 241 17.39 -15.26 20.80
N MET A 242 16.22 -14.66 21.03
CA MET A 242 15.41 -14.03 19.99
C MET A 242 15.92 -12.59 19.69
N GLY A 243 16.54 -12.36 18.52
CA GLY A 243 16.96 -11.04 18.02
C GLY A 243 16.09 -10.40 16.91
N PRO A 244 16.12 -9.07 16.71
CA PRO A 244 15.18 -8.34 15.83
C PRO A 244 14.93 -8.94 14.42
N GLU A 245 15.95 -9.50 13.77
CA GLU A 245 15.82 -10.10 12.44
C GLU A 245 14.96 -11.37 12.38
N ALA A 246 15.01 -12.21 13.41
CA ALA A 246 14.15 -13.38 13.45
C ALA A 246 12.68 -12.98 13.69
N LEU A 247 12.43 -11.89 14.43
CA LEU A 247 11.08 -11.36 14.62
C LEU A 247 10.55 -10.79 13.31
N ARG A 248 11.38 -10.04 12.57
CA ARG A 248 11.05 -9.55 11.23
C ARG A 248 10.69 -10.71 10.28
N THR A 249 11.46 -11.81 10.34
CA THR A 249 11.21 -13.01 9.52
C THR A 249 9.88 -13.66 9.88
N ILE A 250 9.58 -13.82 11.18
CA ILE A 250 8.31 -14.38 11.67
C ILE A 250 7.13 -13.51 11.22
N LEU A 251 7.24 -12.19 11.38
CA LEU A 251 6.21 -11.22 10.97
C LEU A 251 5.96 -11.26 9.45
N ALA A 252 7.02 -11.39 8.64
CA ALA A 252 6.92 -11.47 7.19
C ALA A 252 6.20 -12.74 6.70
N GLN A 253 6.29 -13.83 7.48
CA GLN A 253 5.68 -15.13 7.18
C GLN A 253 4.26 -15.30 7.74
N MET A 254 3.77 -14.35 8.56
CA MET A 254 2.42 -14.44 9.13
C MET A 254 1.35 -14.53 8.05
N ARG A 255 0.39 -15.43 8.26
CA ARG A 255 -0.78 -15.64 7.40
C ARG A 255 -2.04 -15.08 8.08
N PRO A 256 -3.09 -14.75 7.31
CA PRO A 256 -4.37 -14.30 7.87
C PRO A 256 -4.90 -15.19 9.00
N ALA A 257 -4.90 -16.51 8.79
CA ALA A 257 -5.38 -17.48 9.77
C ALA A 257 -4.61 -17.43 11.10
N ASP A 258 -3.33 -17.05 11.09
CA ASP A 258 -2.52 -16.97 12.30
C ASP A 258 -3.00 -15.82 13.21
N LEU A 259 -3.72 -14.83 12.67
CA LEU A 259 -4.29 -13.68 13.38
C LEU A 259 -5.83 -13.73 13.48
N GLY A 260 -6.44 -14.86 13.15
CA GLY A 260 -7.90 -15.06 13.26
C GLY A 260 -8.73 -14.55 12.07
N LEU A 261 -8.07 -14.12 10.98
CA LEU A 261 -8.70 -13.78 9.69
C LEU A 261 -8.93 -15.04 8.82
N GLY A 262 -9.55 -14.91 7.64
CA GLY A 262 -9.67 -16.00 6.67
C GLY A 262 -10.90 -16.91 6.81
N LYS A 263 -11.92 -16.53 7.60
CA LYS A 263 -13.05 -17.42 7.92
C LYS A 263 -14.19 -17.46 6.89
N ALA A 264 -14.41 -16.41 6.08
CA ALA A 264 -15.53 -16.40 5.12
C ALA A 264 -15.52 -15.32 4.00
N GLY A 265 -14.37 -14.73 3.62
CA GLY A 265 -14.36 -13.87 2.42
C GLY A 265 -13.20 -12.90 2.34
N GLU A 266 -12.66 -12.75 1.13
CA GLU A 266 -11.65 -11.75 0.71
C GLU A 266 -10.20 -12.01 1.11
N ALA A 267 -9.63 -13.14 0.64
CA ALA A 267 -8.22 -13.49 0.82
C ALA A 267 -7.22 -12.36 0.45
N VAL A 268 -7.56 -11.51 -0.54
CA VAL A 268 -6.77 -10.34 -0.92
C VAL A 268 -6.77 -9.27 0.19
N LEU A 269 -7.94 -8.93 0.74
CA LEU A 269 -8.03 -7.96 1.84
C LEU A 269 -7.45 -8.50 3.13
N ASP A 270 -7.70 -9.77 3.45
CA ASP A 270 -7.12 -10.42 4.60
C ASP A 270 -5.58 -10.38 4.56
N ARG A 271 -4.99 -10.69 3.38
CA ARG A 271 -3.54 -10.57 3.19
C ARG A 271 -3.09 -9.12 3.28
N PHE A 272 -3.84 -8.18 2.72
CA PHE A 272 -3.55 -6.75 2.80
C PHE A 272 -3.51 -6.25 4.25
N GLN A 273 -4.49 -6.61 5.07
CA GLN A 273 -4.57 -6.22 6.48
C GLN A 273 -3.42 -6.80 7.31
N VAL A 274 -3.06 -8.07 7.08
CA VAL A 274 -1.88 -8.68 7.74
C VAL A 274 -0.61 -7.91 7.37
N LYS A 275 -0.37 -7.71 6.07
CA LYS A 275 0.81 -6.99 5.57
C LYS A 275 0.88 -5.56 6.09
N LEU A 276 -0.26 -4.88 6.14
CA LEU A 276 -0.35 -3.53 6.69
C LEU A 276 0.14 -3.49 8.14
N LEU A 277 -0.30 -4.44 8.97
CA LEU A 277 0.04 -4.51 10.39
C LEU A 277 1.45 -5.06 10.68
N THR A 278 2.00 -5.91 9.81
CA THR A 278 3.31 -6.55 10.03
C THR A 278 4.48 -5.79 9.38
N GLU A 279 4.23 -5.05 8.29
CA GLU A 279 5.27 -4.33 7.54
C GLU A 279 5.20 -2.82 7.75
N GLY A 280 4.03 -2.27 8.09
CA GLY A 280 3.84 -0.86 8.38
C GLY A 280 4.32 -0.53 9.79
N SER A 281 5.43 0.22 9.90
CA SER A 281 5.97 0.65 11.20
C SER A 281 4.94 1.46 11.97
N GLY A 282 4.49 0.95 13.14
CA GLY A 282 3.58 1.64 14.06
C GLY A 282 2.09 1.51 13.75
N THR A 283 1.71 0.83 12.67
CA THR A 283 0.31 0.65 12.24
C THR A 283 -0.54 -0.19 13.20
N GLN A 284 0.10 -1.00 14.04
CA GLN A 284 -0.54 -1.80 15.09
C GLN A 284 -0.84 -0.98 16.36
N VAL A 285 -0.23 0.20 16.49
CA VAL A 285 -0.23 1.01 17.72
C VAL A 285 -0.88 2.37 17.56
N PHE A 286 -0.67 3.03 16.41
CA PHE A 286 -1.16 4.38 16.16
C PHE A 286 -2.13 4.41 14.97
N SER A 287 -3.32 4.94 15.20
CA SER A 287 -4.37 5.12 14.19
C SER A 287 -3.97 6.02 13.03
N THR A 288 -3.23 7.10 13.29
CA THR A 288 -2.76 8.03 12.25
C THR A 288 -1.77 7.34 11.31
N THR A 289 -0.82 6.59 11.87
CA THR A 289 0.11 5.75 11.12
C THR A 289 -0.62 4.66 10.33
N PHE A 290 -1.61 3.99 10.94
CA PHE A 290 -2.47 3.03 10.24
C PHE A 290 -3.14 3.66 9.02
N ALA A 291 -3.83 4.79 9.18
CA ALA A 291 -4.54 5.47 8.11
C ALA A 291 -3.59 5.89 6.98
N GLN A 292 -2.42 6.45 7.32
CA GLN A 292 -1.40 6.84 6.36
C GLN A 292 -0.86 5.65 5.56
N TRP A 293 -0.48 4.55 6.23
CA TRP A 293 0.05 3.38 5.56
C TRP A 293 -1.02 2.65 4.74
N ALA A 294 -2.25 2.54 5.25
CA ALA A 294 -3.35 1.94 4.54
C ALA A 294 -3.65 2.72 3.24
N ALA A 295 -3.68 4.05 3.30
CA ALA A 295 -3.86 4.90 2.13
C ALA A 295 -2.75 4.73 1.10
N ARG A 296 -1.49 4.75 1.55
CA ARG A 296 -0.32 4.54 0.69
C ARG A 296 -0.36 3.18 0.00
N GLU A 297 -0.62 2.11 0.75
CA GLU A 297 -0.62 0.75 0.21
C GLU A 297 -1.85 0.50 -0.68
N ALA A 298 -3.02 1.06 -0.36
CA ALA A 298 -4.18 1.02 -1.25
C ALA A 298 -3.88 1.73 -2.58
N LEU A 299 -3.32 2.95 -2.56
CA LEU A 299 -2.92 3.67 -3.78
C LEU A 299 -1.91 2.88 -4.59
N ARG A 300 -0.86 2.35 -3.95
CA ARG A 300 0.23 1.63 -4.62
C ARG A 300 -0.24 0.31 -5.24
N ARG A 301 -1.05 -0.46 -4.50
CA ARG A 301 -1.38 -1.86 -4.83
C ARG A 301 -2.73 -2.00 -5.53
N ALA A 302 -3.79 -1.42 -4.98
CA ALA A 302 -5.13 -1.50 -5.55
C ALA A 302 -5.35 -0.46 -6.67
N GLN A 303 -4.62 0.66 -6.64
CA GLN A 303 -4.74 1.78 -7.59
C GLN A 303 -6.21 2.21 -7.78
N PRO A 304 -6.92 2.62 -6.71
CA PRO A 304 -8.35 2.88 -6.76
C PRO A 304 -8.72 4.13 -7.56
N LEU A 305 -9.90 4.12 -8.16
CA LEU A 305 -10.54 5.30 -8.76
C LEU A 305 -10.94 6.31 -7.69
N THR A 306 -11.26 5.87 -6.49
CA THR A 306 -11.65 6.75 -5.39
C THR A 306 -11.10 6.26 -4.07
N LEU A 307 -10.50 7.18 -3.32
CA LEU A 307 -9.98 6.91 -1.99
C LEU A 307 -10.46 8.00 -1.04
N LEU A 308 -11.21 7.62 -0.01
CA LEU A 308 -11.50 8.46 1.14
C LEU A 308 -10.73 7.92 2.35
N VAL A 309 -9.94 8.78 2.98
CA VAL A 309 -9.18 8.46 4.20
C VAL A 309 -9.63 9.41 5.31
N ARG A 310 -10.10 8.87 6.42
CA ARG A 310 -10.43 9.64 7.62
C ARG A 310 -9.42 9.33 8.72
N PHE A 311 -8.72 10.36 9.16
CA PHE A 311 -7.78 10.25 10.28
C PHE A 311 -8.53 10.41 11.61
N ALA A 312 -8.31 9.45 12.51
CA ALA A 312 -8.86 9.47 13.87
C ALA A 312 -7.76 9.77 14.90
N PRO A 313 -8.12 10.26 16.10
CA PRO A 313 -7.15 10.49 17.16
C PRO A 313 -6.33 9.23 17.49
N ARG A 314 -5.01 9.37 17.54
CA ARG A 314 -4.10 8.34 18.07
C ARG A 314 -4.05 8.41 19.58
N GLN A 315 -3.69 7.30 20.19
CA GLN A 315 -3.28 7.29 21.59
C GLN A 315 -1.99 8.10 21.79
N ARG A 316 -1.83 8.65 22.99
CA ARG A 316 -0.56 9.26 23.42
C ARG A 316 0.55 8.23 23.43
N GLN A 317 1.77 8.69 23.11
CA GLN A 317 2.95 7.84 23.15
C GLN A 317 3.24 7.43 24.60
N LYS A 318 3.43 6.13 24.81
CA LYS A 318 3.86 5.52 26.07
C LYS A 318 5.12 4.68 25.83
N PRO A 319 5.84 4.23 26.87
CA PRO A 319 6.91 3.26 26.71
C PRO A 319 6.45 2.01 25.96
N MET A 320 7.29 1.46 25.07
CA MET A 320 6.92 0.36 24.16
C MET A 320 6.30 -0.85 24.90
N ASN A 321 6.82 -1.19 26.08
CA ASN A 321 6.32 -2.31 26.88
C ASN A 321 4.86 -2.10 27.32
N GLU A 322 4.45 -0.86 27.58
CA GLU A 322 3.07 -0.49 27.92
C GLU A 322 2.17 -0.43 26.68
N MET A 323 2.71 -0.03 25.54
CA MET A 323 1.96 0.00 24.28
C MET A 323 1.69 -1.40 23.74
N LEU A 324 2.57 -2.36 24.05
CA LEU A 324 2.41 -3.76 23.70
C LEU A 324 1.64 -4.54 24.77
N SER A 325 1.43 -4.01 25.99
CA SER A 325 0.65 -4.68 27.03
C SER A 325 -0.85 -4.60 26.73
N ALA A 326 -1.58 -5.69 26.99
CA ALA A 326 -3.03 -5.76 26.82
C ALA A 326 -3.78 -5.09 27.98
N SER A 327 -3.15 -4.13 28.66
CA SER A 327 -3.74 -3.39 29.77
C SER A 327 -4.95 -2.61 29.25
N HIS A 328 -6.13 -2.96 29.75
CA HIS A 328 -7.45 -2.42 29.38
C HIS A 328 -7.69 -0.96 29.80
N ASP A 329 -6.65 -0.20 30.12
CA ASP A 329 -6.82 1.23 30.39
C ASP A 329 -7.18 1.93 29.07
N VAL A 330 -8.29 2.66 29.08
CA VAL A 330 -8.70 3.49 27.94
C VAL A 330 -7.53 4.44 27.62
N ALA A 331 -6.88 4.19 26.48
CA ALA A 331 -5.72 4.97 26.10
C ALA A 331 -6.13 6.43 25.93
N GLU A 332 -5.44 7.34 26.63
CA GLU A 332 -5.67 8.77 26.45
C GLU A 332 -5.36 9.16 25.00
N LEU A 333 -6.35 9.75 24.33
CA LEU A 333 -6.24 10.17 22.94
C LEU A 333 -5.55 11.53 22.83
N ASP A 334 -4.90 11.76 21.69
CA ASP A 334 -4.17 12.99 21.36
C ASP A 334 -4.72 13.62 20.07
N PRO A 335 -5.92 14.27 20.09
CA PRO A 335 -6.51 14.84 18.88
C PRO A 335 -5.62 15.88 18.20
N LEU A 336 -4.93 16.73 18.98
CA LEU A 336 -4.06 17.78 18.45
C LEU A 336 -2.81 17.21 17.78
N GLY A 337 -2.10 16.29 18.44
CA GLY A 337 -0.97 15.61 17.81
C GLY A 337 -1.39 14.81 16.58
N SER A 338 -2.60 14.26 16.58
CA SER A 338 -3.16 13.54 15.44
C SER A 338 -3.49 14.47 14.26
N LEU A 339 -3.92 15.70 14.53
CA LEU A 339 -4.18 16.69 13.48
C LEU A 339 -2.88 17.06 12.74
N ILE A 340 -1.77 17.21 13.46
CA ILE A 340 -0.45 17.48 12.87
C ILE A 340 -0.02 16.31 11.99
N ASP A 341 -0.15 15.07 12.49
CA ASP A 341 0.14 13.86 11.71
C ASP A 341 -0.74 13.78 10.45
N ALA A 342 -2.03 14.11 10.59
CA ALA A 342 -3.02 14.01 9.53
C ALA A 342 -2.87 15.11 8.45
N ASP A 343 -2.48 16.33 8.80
CA ASP A 343 -2.17 17.40 7.83
C ASP A 343 -0.99 16.98 6.93
N MET A 344 0.05 16.40 7.53
CA MET A 344 1.17 15.80 6.79
C MET A 344 0.74 14.56 6.01
N GLY A 345 -0.12 13.71 6.59
CA GLY A 345 -0.71 12.54 5.94
C GLY A 345 -1.51 12.91 4.69
N ALA A 346 -2.28 13.99 4.73
CA ALA A 346 -3.02 14.50 3.59
C ALA A 346 -2.10 14.93 2.44
N TYR A 347 -0.98 15.59 2.76
CA TYR A 347 0.05 15.92 1.76
C TYR A 347 0.67 14.66 1.15
N TYR A 348 0.96 13.63 1.94
CA TYR A 348 1.48 12.37 1.41
C TYR A 348 0.44 11.61 0.56
N ASN A 349 -0.84 11.65 0.92
CA ASN A 349 -1.92 11.06 0.13
C ASN A 349 -1.99 11.72 -1.26
N TRP A 350 -1.88 13.05 -1.33
CA TRP A 350 -1.77 13.77 -2.59
C TRP A 350 -0.56 13.31 -3.41
N LEU A 351 0.64 13.28 -2.83
CA LEU A 351 1.85 12.84 -3.53
C LEU A 351 1.75 11.40 -4.04
N ASN A 352 1.15 10.49 -3.27
CA ASN A 352 0.97 9.11 -3.70
C ASN A 352 -0.08 8.98 -4.82
N LEU A 353 -1.16 9.76 -4.77
CA LEU A 353 -2.13 9.82 -5.88
C LEU A 353 -1.46 10.29 -7.17
N GLN A 354 -0.57 11.29 -7.07
CA GLN A 354 0.16 11.85 -8.22
C GLN A 354 1.18 10.89 -8.86
N ARG A 355 1.47 9.75 -8.23
CA ARG A 355 2.34 8.71 -8.81
C ARG A 355 1.58 7.71 -9.70
N LEU A 356 0.25 7.77 -9.70
CA LEU A 356 -0.58 6.84 -10.46
C LEU A 356 -0.78 7.30 -11.91
N PRO A 357 -0.98 6.38 -12.86
CA PRO A 357 -1.40 6.73 -14.21
C PRO A 357 -2.71 7.53 -14.19
N GLY A 358 -2.80 8.59 -15.00
CA GLY A 358 -3.95 9.51 -15.06
C GLY A 358 -3.99 10.56 -13.95
N ALA A 359 -2.91 10.71 -13.17
CA ALA A 359 -2.79 11.67 -12.06
C ALA A 359 -3.06 13.13 -12.48
N GLU A 360 -2.74 13.49 -13.72
CA GLU A 360 -2.89 14.84 -14.27
C GLU A 360 -4.35 15.30 -14.39
N GLN A 361 -5.29 14.35 -14.46
CA GLN A 361 -6.73 14.61 -14.47
C GLN A 361 -7.40 14.33 -13.13
N SER A 362 -6.61 14.05 -12.08
CA SER A 362 -7.14 13.66 -10.78
C SER A 362 -7.56 14.88 -9.95
N SER A 363 -8.58 14.67 -9.13
CA SER A 363 -9.04 15.65 -8.15
C SER A 363 -8.69 15.19 -6.74
N PHE A 364 -8.42 16.15 -5.85
CA PHE A 364 -8.10 15.88 -4.46
C PHE A 364 -8.76 16.89 -3.53
N LEU A 365 -9.37 16.42 -2.44
CA LEU A 365 -9.99 17.24 -1.41
C LEU A 365 -9.37 16.90 -0.05
N VAL A 366 -9.04 17.92 0.73
CA VAL A 366 -8.76 17.77 2.16
C VAL A 366 -9.69 18.67 2.94
N TRP A 367 -10.32 18.13 3.98
CA TRP A 367 -11.26 18.87 4.82
C TRP A 367 -10.92 18.69 6.31
N PHE A 368 -10.94 19.81 7.05
CA PHE A 368 -10.87 19.81 8.50
C PHE A 368 -12.26 19.46 9.06
N GLU A 369 -12.41 18.24 9.54
CA GLU A 369 -13.67 17.63 9.97
C GLU A 369 -14.41 18.51 10.97
N GLY A 370 -15.66 18.84 10.65
CA GLY A 370 -16.52 19.70 11.46
C GLY A 370 -16.15 21.18 11.43
N HIS A 371 -15.20 21.61 10.59
CA HIS A 371 -14.75 23.00 10.49
C HIS A 371 -14.90 23.55 9.06
N HIS A 372 -14.68 24.87 8.94
CA HIS A 372 -14.91 25.63 7.71
C HIS A 372 -13.75 25.62 6.72
N GLU A 373 -12.73 24.79 6.95
CA GLU A 373 -11.48 24.81 6.19
C GLU A 373 -11.33 23.57 5.29
N ALA A 374 -11.03 23.80 4.01
CA ALA A 374 -10.66 22.75 3.07
C ALA A 374 -9.66 23.24 2.01
N ILE A 375 -8.98 22.29 1.38
CA ILE A 375 -8.28 22.51 0.10
C ILE A 375 -8.88 21.59 -0.96
N ALA A 376 -9.21 22.15 -2.11
CA ALA A 376 -9.55 21.40 -3.31
C ALA A 376 -8.46 21.61 -4.39
N ILE A 377 -8.02 20.51 -4.98
CA ILE A 377 -7.04 20.45 -6.07
C ILE A 377 -7.71 19.73 -7.23
N GLY A 378 -7.59 20.28 -8.43
CA GLY A 378 -8.12 19.69 -9.64
C GLY A 378 -7.72 20.46 -10.89
N PRO A 379 -7.89 19.89 -12.09
CA PRO A 379 -7.48 20.51 -13.35
C PRO A 379 -8.18 21.85 -13.65
N SER A 380 -9.39 22.03 -13.12
CA SER A 380 -10.25 23.21 -13.31
C SER A 380 -10.07 24.29 -12.23
N LEU A 381 -9.32 24.01 -11.16
CA LEU A 381 -9.13 24.96 -10.06
C LEU A 381 -7.80 25.73 -10.20
N PRO A 382 -7.80 27.05 -9.98
CA PRO A 382 -6.56 27.81 -9.91
C PRO A 382 -5.72 27.38 -8.70
N ARG A 383 -4.40 27.33 -8.90
CA ARG A 383 -3.43 26.93 -7.86
C ARG A 383 -3.00 28.14 -7.04
N GLY A 384 -2.80 27.95 -5.73
CA GLY A 384 -2.29 29.00 -4.86
C GLY A 384 -3.29 30.12 -4.56
N THR A 385 -4.58 29.87 -4.76
CA THR A 385 -5.65 30.85 -4.50
C THR A 385 -6.41 30.54 -3.22
N GLU A 386 -7.13 31.53 -2.71
CA GLU A 386 -7.96 31.44 -1.52
C GLU A 386 -9.37 31.99 -1.81
N SER A 387 -10.38 31.38 -1.20
CA SER A 387 -11.77 31.84 -1.21
C SER A 387 -12.39 31.73 0.18
N ASN A 388 -13.06 32.80 0.61
CA ASN A 388 -13.87 32.82 1.83
C ASN A 388 -15.38 32.69 1.54
N ALA A 389 -15.76 32.46 0.28
CA ALA A 389 -17.16 32.29 -0.09
C ALA A 389 -17.73 30.99 0.50
N ALA A 390 -18.98 31.05 0.96
CA ALA A 390 -19.66 29.89 1.52
C ALA A 390 -19.84 28.79 0.46
N ALA A 391 -19.34 27.57 0.72
CA ALA A 391 -19.41 26.45 -0.22
C ALA A 391 -19.62 25.11 0.48
N GLY A 392 -20.35 24.20 -0.17
CA GLY A 392 -20.48 22.80 0.26
C GLY A 392 -19.32 21.94 -0.23
N LEU A 393 -19.04 20.81 0.43
CA LEU A 393 -17.98 19.89 0.00
C LEU A 393 -18.26 19.26 -1.37
N ASP A 394 -19.52 18.99 -1.69
CA ASP A 394 -20.00 18.57 -3.00
C ASP A 394 -19.68 19.60 -4.09
N GLN A 395 -19.89 20.88 -3.78
CA GLN A 395 -19.59 21.99 -4.67
C GLN A 395 -18.08 22.11 -4.93
N LEU A 396 -17.25 21.96 -3.89
CA LEU A 396 -15.79 21.95 -4.06
C LEU A 396 -15.33 20.82 -4.98
N LEU A 397 -15.90 19.63 -4.82
CA LEU A 397 -15.60 18.47 -5.66
C LEU A 397 -16.06 18.67 -7.10
N ALA A 398 -17.25 19.26 -7.31
CA ALA A 398 -17.74 19.60 -8.64
C ALA A 398 -16.84 20.63 -9.34
N TRP A 399 -16.34 21.62 -8.61
CA TRP A 399 -15.39 22.59 -9.16
C TRP A 399 -14.02 22.01 -9.47
N ALA A 400 -13.58 20.98 -8.74
CA ALA A 400 -12.30 20.31 -8.94
C ALA A 400 -12.31 19.24 -10.04
N SER A 401 -13.48 18.93 -10.62
CA SER A 401 -13.69 17.77 -11.51
C SER A 401 -13.32 18.00 -12.96
#